data_AF-A0A2G4GR68-F1
#
_entry.id   AF-A0A2G4GR68-F1
#
_cell.length_a   1.000
_cell.length_b   1.000
_cell.length_c   1.000
_cell.angle_alpha   90.00
_cell.angle_beta   90.00
_cell.angle_gamma   90.00
#
_symmetry.space_group_name_H-M   'P 1'
#
loop_
_entity.id
_entity.type
_entity.pdbx_description
1 polymer ?
#
loop_
_entity_poly.entity_id
_entity_poly.type
_entity_poly.pdbx_seq_one_letter_code
_entity_poly.pdbx_strand_id
1 'polypeptide(L)'
;MGAWGLGLLLIASLVFGFVYRAKRGRVHLAKSLARDRAPSALDLSPLTVELGSRGSFIQFSSAFCTPCRATRLLLEGVAAANPGFIHHDIDAEAHLELVRRLHILSTPTTIILDRNGVEVGRASGAPKRDDIERVVASLR
;
A
#
# COMPACT_ATOMS: atom_id res chain seq x y z
N MET A 1 41.71 -24.67 -4.58
CA MET A 1 40.66 -24.28 -3.62
C MET A 1 40.07 -22.94 -4.07
N GLY A 2 38.84 -22.86 -4.58
CA GLY A 2 38.32 -21.57 -5.07
C GLY A 2 36.90 -21.58 -5.64
N ALA A 3 36.41 -22.73 -6.13
CA ALA A 3 35.07 -22.83 -6.70
C ALA A 3 33.93 -22.80 -5.67
N TRP A 4 34.20 -23.23 -4.43
CA TRP A 4 33.17 -23.37 -3.38
C TRP A 4 32.74 -22.02 -2.78
N GLY A 5 33.67 -21.06 -2.70
CA GLY A 5 33.36 -19.71 -2.21
C GLY A 5 32.43 -18.95 -3.15
N LEU A 6 32.61 -19.12 -4.47
CA LEU A 6 31.75 -18.48 -5.47
C LEU A 6 30.34 -19.09 -5.46
N GLY A 7 30.23 -20.41 -5.31
CA GLY A 7 28.94 -21.10 -5.22
C GLY A 7 28.12 -20.67 -3.99
N LEU A 8 28.75 -20.57 -2.82
CA LEU A 8 28.09 -20.12 -1.60
C LEU A 8 27.61 -18.67 -1.69
N LEU A 9 28.40 -17.77 -2.28
CA LEU A 9 28.01 -16.38 -2.48
C LEU A 9 26.81 -16.24 -3.43
N LEU A 10 26.78 -17.01 -4.53
CA LEU A 10 25.65 -16.99 -5.46
C LEU A 10 24.37 -17.50 -4.82
N ILE A 11 24.45 -18.60 -4.06
CA ILE A 11 23.30 -19.15 -3.34
C ILE A 11 22.83 -18.16 -2.27
N ALA A 12 23.75 -17.57 -1.49
CA ALA A 12 23.41 -16.57 -0.49
C ALA A 12 22.72 -15.34 -1.12
N SER A 13 23.21 -14.82 -2.25
CA SER A 13 22.58 -13.71 -2.97
C SER A 13 21.21 -14.07 -3.55
N LEU A 14 21.05 -15.27 -4.11
CA LEU A 14 19.75 -15.74 -4.63
C LEU A 14 18.73 -15.92 -3.50
N VAL A 15 19.14 -16.56 -2.41
CA VAL A 15 18.29 -16.75 -1.23
C VAL A 15 17.95 -15.40 -0.60
N PHE A 16 18.93 -14.52 -0.45
CA PHE A 16 18.70 -13.17 0.06
C PHE A 16 17.75 -12.39 -0.83
N GLY A 17 17.97 -12.37 -2.16
CA GLY A 17 17.09 -11.73 -3.13
C GLY A 17 15.67 -12.30 -3.11
N PHE A 18 15.53 -13.62 -2.98
CA PHE A 18 14.23 -14.30 -2.91
C PHE A 18 13.49 -13.98 -1.61
N VAL A 19 14.17 -14.03 -0.45
CA VAL A 19 13.60 -13.67 0.85
C VAL A 19 13.23 -12.18 0.88
N TYR A 20 14.07 -11.32 0.31
CA TYR A 20 13.85 -9.88 0.26
C TYR A 20 12.66 -9.52 -0.65
N ARG A 21 12.48 -10.25 -1.76
CA ARG A 21 11.31 -10.13 -2.65
C ARG A 21 10.04 -10.67 -1.99
N ALA A 22 10.13 -11.80 -1.28
CA ALA A 22 8.99 -12.43 -0.62
C ALA A 22 8.44 -11.61 0.56
N LYS A 23 9.27 -10.77 1.18
CA LYS A 23 8.86 -9.90 2.30
C LYS A 23 8.25 -8.55 1.86
N ARG A 24 8.30 -8.17 0.58
CA ARG A 24 7.70 -6.92 0.07
C ARG A 24 6.27 -7.14 -0.44
N GLY A 25 5.35 -6.24 -0.09
CA GLY A 25 3.96 -6.21 -0.62
C GLY A 25 2.90 -6.88 0.25
N ARG A 26 3.18 -7.20 1.52
CA ARG A 26 2.15 -7.73 2.43
C ARG A 26 1.26 -6.59 2.92
N VAL A 27 -0.05 -6.74 2.69
CA VAL A 27 -1.05 -5.87 3.30
C VAL A 27 -1.12 -6.20 4.78
N HIS A 28 -0.73 -5.24 5.62
CA HIS A 28 -0.94 -5.34 7.05
C HIS A 28 -2.39 -4.92 7.32
N LEU A 29 -3.25 -5.90 7.63
CA LEU A 29 -4.62 -5.64 8.09
C LEU A 29 -4.55 -4.77 9.36
N ALA A 30 -5.35 -3.71 9.42
CA ALA A 30 -5.33 -2.67 10.46
C ALA A 30 -5.52 -3.19 11.90
N LYS A 31 -5.89 -4.47 12.07
CA LYS A 31 -6.00 -5.12 13.38
C LYS A 31 -4.70 -5.05 14.21
N SER A 32 -3.53 -4.86 13.57
CA SER A 32 -2.26 -4.64 14.27
C SER A 32 -1.91 -3.17 14.56
N LEU A 33 -2.55 -2.19 13.89
CA LEU A 33 -2.33 -0.75 14.09
C LEU A 33 -3.40 -0.10 14.99
N ALA A 34 -4.59 -0.70 15.07
CA ALA A 34 -5.67 -0.32 16.00
C ALA A 34 -5.31 -0.54 17.48
N ARG A 35 -4.17 -1.18 17.79
CA ARG A 35 -3.69 -1.33 19.17
C ARG A 35 -3.05 -0.04 19.72
N ASP A 36 -2.57 0.86 18.85
CA ASP A 36 -1.87 2.09 19.26
C ASP A 36 -2.58 3.39 18.84
N ARG A 37 -3.60 3.34 17.97
CA ARG A 37 -4.37 4.51 17.56
C ARG A 37 -5.87 4.21 17.58
N ALA A 38 -6.63 5.00 18.35
CA ALA A 38 -8.08 4.95 18.30
C ALA A 38 -8.56 5.11 16.85
N PRO A 39 -9.65 4.44 16.43
CA PRO A 39 -10.18 4.52 15.06
C PRO A 39 -10.80 5.90 14.82
N SER A 40 -9.94 6.89 14.59
CA SER A 40 -10.33 8.23 14.15
C SER A 40 -10.30 8.25 12.63
N ALA A 41 -11.27 8.93 12.02
CA ALA A 41 -11.24 9.24 10.59
C ALA A 41 -9.87 9.84 10.23
N LEU A 42 -9.26 9.35 9.16
CA LEU A 42 -7.97 9.82 8.72
C LEU A 42 -8.12 11.30 8.33
N ASP A 43 -7.33 12.16 8.95
CA ASP A 43 -7.35 13.59 8.62
C ASP A 43 -6.75 13.82 7.24
N LEU A 44 -7.62 13.76 6.24
CA LEU A 44 -7.37 14.08 4.85
C LEU A 44 -7.69 15.54 4.53
N SER A 45 -7.94 16.42 5.51
CA SER A 45 -8.24 17.85 5.27
C SER A 45 -7.29 18.59 4.30
N PRO A 46 -5.97 18.31 4.25
CA PRO A 46 -5.08 18.95 3.27
C PRO A 46 -5.18 18.37 1.85
N LEU A 47 -5.93 17.29 1.66
CA LEU A 47 -6.20 16.66 0.38
C LEU A 47 -7.67 16.87 0.03
N THR A 48 -7.94 17.54 -1.10
CA THR A 48 -9.31 17.64 -1.66
C THR A 48 -9.70 16.32 -2.30
N VAL A 49 -9.85 15.28 -1.48
CA VAL A 49 -10.09 13.91 -1.91
C VAL A 49 -11.53 13.54 -1.57
N GLU A 50 -12.32 13.19 -2.58
CA GLU A 50 -13.67 12.69 -2.38
C GLU A 50 -13.64 11.22 -1.94
N LEU A 51 -14.35 10.92 -0.85
CA LEU A 51 -14.50 9.55 -0.37
C LEU A 51 -15.57 8.82 -1.18
N GLY A 52 -15.29 7.56 -1.54
CA GLY A 52 -16.26 6.70 -2.18
C GLY A 52 -17.39 6.31 -1.21
N SER A 53 -18.58 6.03 -1.75
CA SER A 53 -19.75 5.64 -0.97
C SER A 53 -19.56 4.34 -0.16
N ARG A 54 -18.60 3.50 -0.56
CA ARG A 54 -18.24 2.26 0.14
C ARG A 54 -16.84 2.31 0.75
N GLY A 55 -15.90 2.95 0.07
CA GLY A 55 -14.54 3.14 0.57
C GLY A 55 -13.65 3.80 -0.46
N SER A 56 -12.40 4.06 -0.07
CA SER A 56 -11.41 4.68 -0.95
C SER A 56 -10.05 4.03 -0.82
N PHE A 57 -9.31 4.00 -1.93
CA PHE A 57 -7.91 3.62 -1.97
C PHE A 57 -7.06 4.88 -2.13
N ILE A 58 -6.25 5.22 -1.13
CA ILE A 58 -5.32 6.35 -1.18
C ILE A 58 -3.92 5.79 -1.39
N GLN A 59 -3.41 5.88 -2.61
CA GLN A 59 -2.05 5.47 -2.95
C GLN A 59 -1.11 6.66 -2.86
N PHE A 60 -0.06 6.54 -2.04
CA PHE A 60 1.09 7.42 -2.08
C PHE A 60 2.12 6.87 -3.06
N SER A 61 2.35 7.62 -4.13
CA SER A 61 3.32 7.31 -5.18
C SER A 61 4.46 8.34 -5.18
N SER A 62 5.40 8.19 -6.10
CA SER A 62 6.42 9.20 -6.43
C SER A 62 6.59 9.15 -7.94
N ALA A 63 6.86 10.30 -8.57
CA ALA A 63 6.89 10.47 -10.01
C ALA A 63 7.84 9.50 -10.75
N PHE A 64 8.84 8.94 -10.06
CA PHE A 64 9.87 8.07 -10.65
C PHE A 64 9.84 6.62 -10.15
N CYS A 65 8.77 6.24 -9.46
CA CYS A 65 8.64 4.92 -8.86
C CYS A 65 8.08 3.90 -9.88
N THR A 66 8.95 3.07 -10.47
CA THR A 66 8.56 1.95 -11.36
C THR A 66 7.44 1.05 -10.79
N PRO A 67 7.48 0.59 -9.51
CA PRO A 67 6.42 -0.25 -8.97
C PRO A 67 5.09 0.50 -8.70
N CYS A 68 5.11 1.84 -8.69
CA CYS A 68 3.92 2.64 -8.44
C CYS A 68 2.93 2.59 -9.61
N ARG A 69 3.43 2.53 -10.86
CA ARG A 69 2.57 2.40 -12.05
C ARG A 69 1.78 1.09 -12.06
N ALA A 70 2.42 -0.03 -11.73
CA ALA A 70 1.75 -1.33 -11.64
C ALA A 70 0.67 -1.34 -10.53
N THR A 71 0.97 -0.70 -9.40
CA THR A 71 0.03 -0.58 -8.28
C THR A 71 -1.18 0.27 -8.66
N ARG A 72 -0.96 1.38 -9.36
CA ARG A 72 -2.03 2.26 -9.86
C ARG A 72 -3.01 1.49 -10.76
N LEU A 73 -2.50 0.79 -11.78
CA LEU A 73 -3.34 0.01 -12.69
C LEU A 73 -4.13 -1.09 -11.95
N LEU A 74 -3.53 -1.70 -10.94
CA LEU A 74 -4.21 -2.69 -10.10
C LEU A 74 -5.38 -2.06 -9.34
N LEU A 75 -5.15 -0.93 -8.66
CA LEU A 75 -6.16 -0.27 -7.83
C LEU A 75 -7.28 0.36 -8.67
N GLU A 76 -6.94 1.00 -9.80
CA GLU A 76 -7.91 1.48 -10.79
C GLU A 76 -8.80 0.33 -11.28
N GLY A 77 -8.21 -0.81 -11.63
CA GLY A 77 -8.97 -1.99 -12.06
C GLY A 77 -9.86 -2.59 -10.96
N VAL A 78 -9.41 -2.58 -9.70
CA VAL A 78 -10.25 -3.03 -8.57
C VAL A 78 -11.39 -2.05 -8.30
N ALA A 79 -11.14 -0.74 -8.34
CA ALA A 79 -12.17 0.28 -8.16
C ALA A 79 -13.24 0.20 -9.27
N ALA A 80 -12.81 0.02 -10.52
CA ALA A 80 -13.73 -0.17 -11.65
C ALA A 80 -14.63 -1.42 -11.49
N ALA A 81 -14.10 -2.50 -10.92
CA ALA A 81 -14.86 -3.72 -10.66
C ALA A 81 -15.77 -3.64 -9.41
N ASN A 82 -15.61 -2.62 -8.56
CA ASN A 82 -16.34 -2.50 -7.30
C ASN A 82 -16.96 -1.10 -7.17
N PRO A 83 -18.20 -0.90 -7.69
CA PRO A 83 -18.90 0.37 -7.60
C PRO A 83 -18.95 0.91 -6.18
N GLY A 84 -18.68 2.21 -6.03
CA GLY A 84 -18.61 2.89 -4.73
C GLY A 84 -17.22 2.93 -4.10
N PHE A 85 -16.21 2.27 -4.70
CA PHE A 85 -14.81 2.50 -4.39
C PHE A 85 -14.18 3.55 -5.31
N ILE A 86 -13.38 4.46 -4.75
CA ILE A 86 -12.63 5.47 -5.52
C ILE A 86 -11.13 5.30 -5.25
N HIS A 87 -10.32 5.36 -6.29
CA HIS A 87 -8.86 5.36 -6.18
C HIS A 87 -8.30 6.77 -6.36
N HIS A 88 -7.44 7.18 -5.44
CA HIS A 88 -6.71 8.45 -5.46
C HIS A 88 -5.21 8.17 -5.42
N ASP A 89 -4.50 8.75 -6.38
CA ASP A 89 -3.04 8.68 -6.47
C ASP A 89 -2.46 10.03 -6.05
N ILE A 90 -1.75 10.03 -4.93
CA ILE A 90 -1.18 11.21 -4.28
C ILE A 90 0.34 11.14 -4.40
N ASP A 91 0.95 12.19 -4.94
CA ASP A 91 2.41 12.29 -5.02
C ASP A 91 2.99 12.59 -3.63
N ALA A 92 3.82 11.68 -3.12
CA ALA A 92 4.48 11.82 -1.84
C ALA A 92 5.45 13.01 -1.81
N GLU A 93 6.06 13.35 -2.94
CA GLU A 93 7.02 14.46 -3.04
C GLU A 93 6.32 15.82 -2.96
N ALA A 94 5.11 15.93 -3.51
CA ALA A 94 4.27 17.12 -3.39
C ALA A 94 3.65 17.30 -1.99
N HIS A 95 3.55 16.23 -1.21
CA HIS A 95 2.83 16.21 0.07
C HIS A 95 3.66 15.68 1.25
N LEU A 96 4.92 16.13 1.38
CA LEU A 96 5.87 15.66 2.41
C LEU A 96 5.35 15.74 3.86
N GLU A 97 4.62 16.80 4.21
CA GLU A 97 4.03 16.95 5.54
C GLU A 97 2.99 15.86 5.85
N LEU A 98 2.21 15.47 4.85
CA LEU A 98 1.21 14.42 5.00
C LEU A 98 1.86 13.05 5.11
N VAL A 99 2.87 12.77 4.27
CA VAL A 99 3.69 11.54 4.31
C VAL A 99 4.29 11.33 5.69
N ARG A 100 4.83 12.40 6.32
CA ARG A 100 5.38 12.35 7.68
C ARG A 100 4.30 12.04 8.72
N ARG A 101 3.17 12.77 8.71
CA ARG A 101 2.08 12.54 9.68
C ARG A 101 1.50 11.13 9.58
N LEU A 102 1.37 10.62 8.36
CA LEU A 102 0.86 9.28 8.08
C LEU A 102 1.94 8.18 8.20
N HIS A 103 3.16 8.52 8.60
CA HIS A 103 4.28 7.59 8.77
C HIS A 103 4.52 6.72 7.52
N ILE A 104 4.49 7.34 6.34
CA ILE A 104 4.75 6.66 5.07
C ILE A 104 6.27 6.54 4.89
N LEU A 105 6.80 5.35 5.21
CA LEU A 105 8.25 5.08 5.19
C LEU A 105 8.78 4.60 3.82
N SER A 106 7.88 4.19 2.91
CA SER A 106 8.25 3.63 1.62
C SER A 106 7.15 3.82 0.59
N THR A 107 7.51 3.98 -0.67
CA THR A 107 6.56 3.99 -1.81
C THR A 107 6.65 2.67 -2.60
N PRO A 108 5.55 2.22 -3.24
CA PRO A 108 4.18 2.73 -3.07
C PRO A 108 3.62 2.34 -1.70
N THR A 109 2.83 3.20 -1.06
CA THR A 109 2.01 2.80 0.10
C THR A 109 0.55 3.07 -0.22
N THR A 110 -0.33 2.11 0.02
CA THR A 110 -1.78 2.27 -0.17
C THR A 110 -2.49 2.22 1.16
N ILE A 111 -3.27 3.24 1.48
CA ILE A 111 -4.18 3.26 2.62
C ILE A 111 -5.59 2.97 2.11
N ILE A 112 -6.31 2.09 2.79
CA ILE A 112 -7.67 1.71 2.46
C ILE A 112 -8.59 2.30 3.51
N LEU A 113 -9.52 3.13 3.07
CA LEU A 113 -10.48 3.83 3.91
C LEU A 113 -11.88 3.26 3.70
N ASP A 114 -12.67 3.24 4.76
CA ASP A 114 -14.12 3.03 4.65
C ASP A 114 -14.85 4.32 4.20
N ARG A 115 -16.17 4.23 4.04
CA ARG A 115 -17.02 5.38 3.67
C ARG A 115 -16.97 6.55 4.66
N ASN A 116 -16.54 6.32 5.90
CA ASN A 116 -16.44 7.34 6.94
C ASN A 116 -15.02 7.93 7.03
N GLY A 117 -14.11 7.53 6.14
CA GLY A 117 -12.72 7.95 6.15
C GLY A 117 -11.86 7.23 7.19
N VAL A 118 -12.34 6.14 7.79
CA VAL A 118 -11.57 5.36 8.78
C VAL A 118 -10.64 4.39 8.06
N GLU A 119 -9.37 4.35 8.49
CA GLU A 119 -8.38 3.42 7.96
C GLU A 119 -8.70 1.97 8.37
N VAL A 120 -9.04 1.14 7.39
CA VAL A 120 -9.34 -0.29 7.58
C VAL A 120 -8.20 -1.21 7.17
N GLY A 121 -7.23 -0.68 6.42
CA GLY A 121 -6.06 -1.45 6.01
C GLY A 121 -4.98 -0.59 5.38
N ARG A 122 -3.74 -1.10 5.42
CA ARG A 122 -2.59 -0.44 4.80
C ARG A 122 -1.68 -1.45 4.13
N ALA A 123 -1.23 -1.12 2.93
CA ALA A 123 -0.28 -1.88 2.16
C ALA A 123 1.00 -1.08 1.96
N SER A 124 2.12 -1.56 2.51
CA SER A 124 3.44 -0.97 2.26
C SER A 124 4.14 -1.77 1.15
N GLY A 125 4.45 -1.10 0.05
CA GLY A 125 4.92 -1.71 -1.20
C GLY A 125 3.77 -2.06 -2.15
N ALA A 126 4.11 -2.67 -3.29
CA ALA A 126 3.14 -3.06 -4.30
C ALA A 126 2.20 -4.16 -3.73
N PRO A 127 0.90 -3.90 -3.57
CA PRO A 127 -0.04 -4.86 -3.03
C PRO A 127 -0.34 -5.97 -4.04
N LYS A 128 -0.72 -7.15 -3.52
CA LYS A 128 -1.31 -8.22 -4.34
C LYS A 128 -2.81 -7.96 -4.51
N ARG A 129 -3.34 -8.35 -5.68
CA ARG A 129 -4.77 -8.22 -6.00
C ARG A 129 -5.65 -8.90 -4.95
N ASP A 130 -5.36 -10.15 -4.62
CA ASP A 130 -6.11 -10.93 -3.63
C ASP A 130 -6.17 -10.26 -2.26
N ASP A 131 -5.10 -9.55 -1.86
CA ASP A 131 -5.07 -8.85 -0.57
C ASP A 131 -6.03 -7.66 -0.56
N ILE A 132 -6.08 -6.90 -1.66
CA ILE A 132 -7.02 -5.78 -1.82
C ILE A 132 -8.46 -6.30 -1.90
N GLU A 133 -8.71 -7.35 -2.69
CA GLU A 133 -10.04 -7.94 -2.85
C GLU A 133 -10.59 -8.50 -1.53
N ARG A 134 -9.72 -9.06 -0.68
CA ARG A 134 -10.11 -9.47 0.68
C ARG A 134 -10.56 -8.30 1.54
N VAL A 135 -9.88 -7.16 1.48
CA VAL A 135 -10.29 -5.95 2.23
C VAL A 135 -11.61 -5.41 1.66
N VAL A 136 -11.75 -5.32 0.34
CA VAL A 136 -13.00 -4.91 -0.32
C VAL A 136 -14.17 -5.80 0.09
N ALA A 137 -13.96 -7.11 0.19
CA ALA A 137 -14.97 -8.06 0.62
C ALA A 137 -15.40 -7.84 2.08
N SER A 138 -14.50 -7.37 2.96
CA SER A 138 -14.84 -7.04 4.35
C SER A 138 -15.67 -5.76 4.51
N LEU A 139 -15.76 -4.94 3.45
CA LEU A 139 -16.54 -3.70 3.39
C LEU A 139 -17.83 -3.84 2.56
N ARG A 140 -18.21 -5.07 2.18
CA ARG A 140 -19.55 -5.40 1.65
C ARG A 140 -20.51 -5.57 2.81
#